data_AF-A0A852ZIM0-F1
#
_entry.id   AF-A0A852ZIM0-F1
#
_cell.length_a   1.000
_cell.length_b   1.000
_cell.length_c   1.000
_cell.angle_alpha   90.00
_cell.angle_beta   90.00
_cell.angle_gamma   90.00
#
_symmetry.space_group_name_H-M   'P 1'
#
loop_
_entity.id
_entity.type
_entity.pdbx_description
1 polymer ?
#
loop_
_entity_poly.entity_id
_entity_poly.type
_entity_poly.pdbx_seq_one_letter_code
_entity_poly.pdbx_strand_id
1 'polypeptide(L)'
;MGTVYVGAYAEQIGTDHEGYAAGRLPDGSLTGTRTADTADFTGYVAACGCGWHGNVDHPPTDAGEIAAAGAWHHTHLQELIAKAGAGWPSWAERVAVRARVVAGHVASGRPDIAAEVAARLEGEVAIWRRTAEELVPESARDLARGGV
;
A
#
# COMPACT_ATOMS: atom_id res chain seq x y z
N MET A 1 -2.83 14.51 10.78
CA MET A 1 -3.72 13.87 9.78
C MET A 1 -2.83 13.04 8.89
N GLY A 2 -3.08 11.74 8.73
CA GLY A 2 -2.24 10.89 7.90
C GLY A 2 -2.61 10.93 6.41
N THR A 3 -1.80 10.26 5.60
CA THR A 3 -1.90 10.16 4.15
C THR A 3 -2.09 8.69 3.78
N VAL A 4 -3.14 8.40 3.02
CA VAL A 4 -3.43 7.04 2.52
C VAL A 4 -3.19 7.02 1.02
N TYR A 5 -2.61 5.92 0.53
CA TYR A 5 -2.44 5.69 -0.89
C TYR A 5 -3.76 5.28 -1.56
N VAL A 6 -4.09 5.94 -2.67
CA VAL A 6 -5.33 5.75 -3.43
C VAL A 6 -5.07 5.46 -4.91
N GLY A 7 -3.88 4.99 -5.26
CA GLY A 7 -3.54 4.62 -6.64
C GLY A 7 -3.84 3.16 -6.98
N ALA A 8 -3.37 2.70 -8.15
CA ALA A 8 -3.71 1.40 -8.75
C ALA A 8 -3.55 0.18 -7.85
N TYR A 9 -2.61 0.25 -6.90
CA TYR A 9 -2.30 -0.82 -5.96
C TYR A 9 -2.95 -0.66 -4.58
N ALA A 10 -3.91 0.26 -4.40
CA ALA A 10 -4.46 0.58 -3.07
C ALA A 10 -5.10 -0.63 -2.39
N GLU A 11 -5.80 -1.48 -3.15
CA GLU A 11 -6.39 -2.72 -2.61
C GLU A 11 -5.33 -3.76 -2.20
N GLN A 12 -4.19 -3.82 -2.90
CA GLN A 12 -3.09 -4.73 -2.59
C GLN A 12 -2.24 -4.25 -1.43
N ILE A 13 -2.08 -2.93 -1.28
CA ILE A 13 -1.32 -2.32 -0.18
C ILE A 13 -2.15 -2.34 1.11
N GLY A 14 -3.44 -2.04 1.04
CA GLY A 14 -4.31 -2.04 2.21
C GLY A 14 -4.32 -0.72 2.98
N THR A 15 -5.22 -0.63 3.97
CA THR A 15 -5.49 0.61 4.73
C THR A 15 -4.64 0.76 5.99
N ASP A 16 -3.87 -0.27 6.35
CA ASP A 16 -2.91 -0.26 7.47
C ASP A 16 -1.65 0.55 7.17
N HIS A 17 -1.45 0.95 5.90
CA HIS A 17 -0.33 1.77 5.46
C HIS A 17 -0.66 3.27 5.40
N GLU A 18 -1.32 3.82 6.43
CA GLU A 18 -1.48 5.28 6.57
C GLU A 18 -0.15 5.92 7.00
N GLY A 19 0.39 6.81 6.16
CA GLY A 19 1.61 7.57 6.43
C GLY A 19 1.37 8.83 7.25
N TYR A 20 2.26 9.15 8.18
CA TYR A 20 2.16 10.38 8.96
C TYR A 20 3.53 10.89 9.41
N ALA A 21 3.60 12.16 9.76
CA ALA A 21 4.75 12.75 10.44
C ALA A 21 4.62 12.51 11.95
N ALA A 22 5.44 11.59 12.49
CA ALA A 22 5.50 11.36 13.92
C ALA A 22 6.40 12.41 14.58
N GLY A 23 5.93 13.05 15.64
CA GLY A 23 6.75 13.92 16.47
C GLY A 23 7.70 13.09 17.33
N ARG A 24 8.98 13.48 17.40
CA ARG A 24 9.96 12.90 18.32
C ARG A 24 9.96 13.68 19.62
N LEU A 25 9.78 13.01 20.74
CA LEU A 25 9.85 13.60 22.08
C LEU A 25 11.31 13.65 22.58
N PRO A 26 11.62 14.47 23.61
CA PRO A 26 12.98 14.60 24.14
C PRO A 26 13.58 13.29 24.68
N ASP A 27 12.74 12.34 25.10
CA ASP A 27 13.14 11.00 25.53
C ASP A 27 13.40 10.04 24.36
N GLY A 28 13.24 10.51 23.12
CA GLY A 28 13.44 9.77 21.88
C GLY A 28 12.21 9.02 21.39
N SER A 29 11.13 8.95 22.17
CA SER A 29 9.88 8.28 21.78
C SER A 29 9.15 9.03 20.66
N LEU A 30 8.29 8.31 19.95
CA LEU A 30 7.52 8.84 18.82
C LEU A 30 6.04 8.95 19.16
N THR A 31 5.42 10.06 18.75
CA THR A 31 3.98 10.29 18.89
C THR A 31 3.35 10.69 17.55
N GLY A 32 2.25 10.04 17.20
CA GLY A 32 1.39 10.43 16.07
C GLY A 32 0.30 11.45 16.45
N THR A 33 0.15 11.76 17.74
CA THR A 33 -0.88 12.66 18.27
C THR A 33 -0.27 13.96 18.75
N ARG A 34 -0.82 15.09 18.31
CA ARG A 34 -0.48 16.42 18.80
C ARG A 34 -1.47 16.82 19.91
N THR A 35 -0.98 16.88 21.14
CA THR A 35 -1.67 17.39 22.34
C THR A 35 -0.87 18.56 22.94
N ALA A 36 -1.43 19.25 23.94
CA ALA A 36 -0.69 20.28 24.67
C ALA A 36 0.57 19.71 25.35
N ASP A 37 0.52 18.45 25.80
CA ASP A 37 1.63 17.74 26.46
C ASP A 37 2.70 17.26 25.47
N THR A 38 2.38 17.20 24.18
CA THR A 38 3.33 16.86 23.10
C THR A 38 3.72 18.09 22.29
N ALA A 39 3.63 19.30 22.87
CA ALA A 39 4.06 20.54 22.21
C ALA A 39 5.59 20.65 22.13
N ASP A 40 6.32 19.93 22.98
CA ASP A 40 7.78 19.96 23.12
C ASP A 40 8.49 18.87 22.29
N PHE A 41 7.99 18.57 21.08
CA PHE A 41 8.70 17.66 20.18
C PHE A 41 9.98 18.31 19.66
N THR A 42 11.05 17.52 19.58
CA THR A 42 12.38 17.97 19.12
C THR A 42 12.56 17.83 17.61
N GLY A 43 11.62 17.19 16.92
CA GLY A 43 11.64 17.00 15.48
C GLY A 43 10.50 16.11 14.98
N TYR A 44 10.48 15.87 13.67
CA TYR A 44 9.56 14.96 13.00
C TYR A 44 10.31 13.82 12.33
N VAL A 45 9.70 12.64 12.28
CA VAL A 45 10.16 11.49 11.49
C VAL A 45 9.00 10.92 10.69
N ALA A 46 9.29 10.39 9.51
CA ALA A 46 8.31 9.65 8.72
C ALA A 46 7.84 8.41 9.49
N ALA A 47 6.54 8.13 9.51
CA ALA A 47 5.97 6.95 10.15
C ALA A 47 4.79 6.39 9.34
N CYS A 48 4.42 5.15 9.64
CA CYS A 48 3.35 4.41 8.98
C CYS A 48 2.52 3.61 9.99
N GLY A 49 1.21 3.45 9.73
CA GLY A 49 0.30 2.67 10.57
C GLY A 49 0.73 1.22 10.79
N CYS A 50 1.48 0.64 9.85
CA CYS A 50 2.04 -0.71 9.95
C CYS A 50 3.23 -0.82 10.93
N GLY A 51 3.65 0.28 11.55
CA GLY A 51 4.78 0.34 12.49
C GLY A 51 6.12 0.71 11.86
N TRP A 52 6.19 0.92 10.55
CA TRP A 52 7.40 1.42 9.89
C TRP A 52 7.67 2.88 10.30
N HIS A 53 8.95 3.22 10.45
CA HIS A 53 9.41 4.58 10.65
C HIS A 53 10.71 4.85 9.86
N GLY A 54 10.85 6.08 9.38
CA GLY A 54 12.05 6.55 8.72
C GLY A 54 13.23 6.67 9.68
N ASN A 55 14.40 6.93 9.10
CA ASN A 55 15.66 7.14 9.82
C ASN A 55 16.18 8.59 9.73
N VAL A 56 15.43 9.48 9.08
CA VAL A 56 15.78 10.89 8.92
C VAL A 56 14.92 11.71 9.86
N ASP A 57 15.57 12.46 10.75
CA ASP A 57 14.92 13.46 11.58
C ASP A 57 14.82 14.79 10.84
N HIS A 58 13.65 15.40 10.94
CA HIS A 58 13.33 16.71 10.38
C HIS A 58 13.10 17.72 11.52
N PRO A 59 13.43 19.02 11.31
CA PRO A 59 13.21 20.04 12.33
C PRO A 59 11.76 20.14 12.80
N PRO A 60 11.49 20.61 14.04
CA PRO A 60 10.14 20.76 14.57
C PRO A 60 9.44 22.01 14.01
N THR A 61 9.27 22.04 12.69
CA THR A 61 8.66 23.14 11.92
C THR A 61 7.64 22.57 10.95
N ASP A 62 6.74 23.40 10.45
CA ASP A 62 5.76 22.98 9.43
C ASP A 62 6.46 22.41 8.19
N ALA A 63 7.60 22.98 7.79
CA ALA A 63 8.41 22.47 6.70
C ALA A 63 9.01 21.08 7.01
N GLY A 64 9.40 20.84 8.27
CA GLY A 64 9.87 19.53 8.72
C GLY A 64 8.77 18.48 8.78
N GLU A 65 7.55 18.87 9.17
CA GLU A 65 6.36 18.01 9.12
C GLU A 65 6.06 17.55 7.69
N ILE A 66 6.03 18.50 6.75
CA ILE A 66 5.84 18.22 5.32
C ILE A 66 6.96 17.34 4.77
N ALA A 67 8.22 17.61 5.14
CA ALA A 67 9.36 16.81 4.71
C ALA A 67 9.30 15.37 5.24
N ALA A 68 8.91 15.18 6.51
CA ALA A 68 8.71 13.85 7.09
C ALA A 68 7.57 13.08 6.40
N ALA A 69 6.44 13.74 6.11
CA ALA A 69 5.35 13.14 5.35
C ALA A 69 5.80 12.76 3.91
N GLY A 70 6.58 13.61 3.26
CA GLY A 70 7.18 13.31 1.95
C GLY A 70 8.17 12.15 2.00
N ALA A 71 8.97 12.03 3.06
CA ALA A 71 9.91 10.93 3.24
C ALA A 71 9.19 9.57 3.35
N TRP A 72 8.03 9.49 4.00
CA TRP A 72 7.18 8.28 3.97
C TRP A 72 6.80 7.90 2.54
N HIS A 73 6.36 8.88 1.73
CA HIS A 73 6.00 8.65 0.35
C HIS A 73 7.19 8.08 -0.45
N HIS A 74 8.35 8.74 -0.38
CA HIS A 74 9.50 8.41 -1.23
C HIS A 74 10.23 7.13 -0.84
N THR A 75 10.09 6.68 0.41
CA THR A 75 10.80 5.50 0.90
C THR A 75 9.83 4.34 1.05
N HIS A 76 8.95 4.40 2.04
CA HIS A 76 8.08 3.29 2.39
C HIS A 76 6.99 3.02 1.35
N LEU A 77 6.26 4.05 0.92
CA LEU A 77 5.15 3.85 -0.01
C LEU A 77 5.64 3.33 -1.37
N GLN A 78 6.76 3.84 -1.89
CA GLN A 78 7.33 3.34 -3.15
C GLN A 78 7.74 1.87 -3.07
N GLU A 79 8.30 1.42 -1.94
CA GLU A 79 8.61 -0.01 -1.73
C GLU A 79 7.35 -0.88 -1.74
N LEU A 80 6.26 -0.42 -1.12
CA LEU A 80 4.99 -1.13 -1.11
C LEU A 80 4.38 -1.24 -2.52
N ILE A 81 4.41 -0.15 -3.28
CA ILE A 81 3.96 -0.13 -4.69
C ILE A 81 4.80 -1.10 -5.51
N ALA A 82 6.13 -1.06 -5.40
CA ALA A 82 7.02 -1.97 -6.11
C ALA A 82 6.75 -3.44 -5.75
N LYS A 83 6.53 -3.74 -4.46
CA LYS A 83 6.19 -5.09 -3.98
C LYS A 83 4.84 -5.56 -4.51
N ALA A 84 3.83 -4.69 -4.51
CA ALA A 84 2.51 -5.00 -5.07
C ALA A 84 2.62 -5.28 -6.58
N GLY A 85 3.38 -4.46 -7.32
CA GLY A 85 3.65 -4.66 -8.74
C GLY A 85 4.39 -5.97 -9.05
N ALA A 86 5.36 -6.36 -8.22
CA ALA A 86 6.04 -7.65 -8.34
C ALA A 86 5.10 -8.86 -8.10
N GLY A 87 3.87 -8.64 -7.62
CA GLY A 87 2.88 -9.68 -7.35
C GLY A 87 2.24 -10.32 -8.58
N TRP A 88 2.27 -9.66 -9.75
CA TRP A 88 1.60 -10.11 -10.98
C TRP A 88 1.88 -11.57 -11.39
N PRO A 89 3.15 -12.04 -11.44
CA PRO A 89 3.43 -13.43 -11.81
C PRO A 89 2.82 -14.43 -10.82
N SER A 90 3.01 -14.18 -9.52
CA SER A 90 2.48 -15.05 -8.47
C SER A 90 0.94 -15.10 -8.48
N TRP A 91 0.28 -13.98 -8.84
CA TRP A 91 -1.17 -13.94 -9.00
C TRP A 91 -1.63 -14.83 -10.17
N ALA A 92 -0.98 -14.71 -11.34
CA ALA A 92 -1.32 -15.50 -12.51
C ALA A 92 -1.18 -17.01 -12.24
N GLU A 93 -0.12 -17.41 -11.54
CA GLU A 93 0.07 -18.80 -11.09
C GLU A 93 -1.05 -19.27 -10.16
N ARG A 94 -1.41 -18.47 -9.16
CA ARG A 94 -2.51 -18.79 -8.24
C ARG A 94 -3.85 -18.94 -8.97
N VAL A 95 -4.15 -18.06 -9.93
CA VAL A 95 -5.35 -18.15 -10.78
C VAL A 95 -5.37 -19.48 -11.53
N ALA A 96 -4.26 -19.84 -12.19
CA ALA A 96 -4.16 -21.10 -12.94
C ALA A 96 -4.33 -22.33 -12.04
N VAL A 97 -3.74 -22.32 -10.83
CA VAL A 97 -3.91 -23.39 -9.84
C VAL A 97 -5.37 -23.50 -9.41
N ARG A 98 -6.01 -22.39 -9.05
CA ARG A 98 -7.41 -22.40 -8.59
C ARG A 98 -8.38 -22.83 -9.67
N ALA A 99 -8.16 -22.43 -10.92
CA ALA A 99 -8.95 -22.91 -12.05
C ALA A 99 -8.88 -24.44 -12.19
N ARG A 100 -7.69 -25.05 -12.01
CA ARG A 100 -7.54 -26.51 -11.98
C ARG A 100 -8.27 -27.16 -10.79
N VAL A 101 -8.25 -26.52 -9.62
CA VAL A 101 -8.98 -26.99 -8.43
C VAL A 101 -10.49 -27.01 -8.69
N VAL A 102 -11.05 -25.95 -9.29
CA VAL A 102 -12.47 -25.89 -9.70
C VAL A 102 -12.80 -27.06 -10.62
N ALA A 103 -12.02 -27.26 -11.68
CA ALA A 103 -12.23 -28.37 -12.62
C ALA A 103 -12.17 -29.74 -11.93
N GLY A 104 -11.22 -29.92 -10.99
CA GLY A 104 -11.08 -31.15 -10.21
C GLY A 104 -12.29 -31.44 -9.31
N HIS A 105 -12.86 -30.41 -8.67
CA HIS A 105 -14.08 -30.57 -7.86
C HIS A 105 -15.30 -30.92 -8.71
N VAL A 106 -15.47 -30.30 -9.88
CA VAL A 106 -16.54 -30.67 -10.83
C VAL A 106 -16.41 -32.13 -11.28
N ALA A 107 -15.21 -32.55 -11.70
CA ALA A 107 -14.95 -33.94 -12.12
C ALA A 107 -15.18 -34.95 -10.99
N SER A 108 -15.02 -34.54 -9.74
CA SER A 108 -15.26 -35.36 -8.55
C SER A 108 -16.72 -35.38 -8.09
N GLY A 109 -17.65 -34.77 -8.83
CA GLY A 109 -19.07 -34.66 -8.42
C GLY A 109 -19.31 -33.74 -7.22
N ARG A 110 -18.44 -32.75 -7.00
CA ARG A 110 -18.54 -31.74 -5.92
C ARG A 110 -18.74 -30.32 -6.47
N PRO A 111 -19.86 -30.05 -7.17
CA PRO A 111 -20.09 -28.77 -7.84
C PRO A 111 -20.30 -27.61 -6.86
N ASP A 112 -20.75 -27.89 -5.64
CA ASP A 112 -20.90 -26.94 -4.54
C ASP A 112 -19.55 -26.33 -4.12
N ILE A 113 -18.54 -27.17 -3.88
CA ILE A 113 -17.18 -26.71 -3.56
C ILE A 113 -16.56 -26.01 -4.76
N ALA A 114 -16.79 -26.53 -5.97
CA ALA A 114 -16.30 -25.90 -7.19
C ALA A 114 -16.84 -24.46 -7.33
N ALA A 115 -18.13 -24.25 -7.05
CA ALA A 115 -18.76 -22.93 -7.11
C ALA A 115 -18.19 -21.97 -6.06
N GLU A 116 -17.95 -22.42 -4.83
CA GLU A 116 -17.32 -21.59 -3.78
C GLU A 116 -15.92 -21.13 -4.18
N VAL A 117 -15.09 -22.04 -4.70
CA VAL A 117 -13.73 -21.70 -5.16
C VAL A 117 -13.78 -20.76 -6.37
N ALA A 118 -14.71 -20.98 -7.31
CA ALA A 118 -14.88 -20.13 -8.48
C ALA A 118 -15.31 -18.70 -8.08
N ALA A 119 -16.23 -18.54 -7.13
CA ALA A 119 -16.65 -17.23 -6.66
C ALA A 119 -15.51 -16.44 -5.99
N ARG A 120 -14.66 -17.12 -5.19
CA ARG A 120 -13.45 -16.47 -4.64
C ARG A 120 -12.47 -16.06 -5.73
N LEU A 121 -12.28 -16.91 -6.74
CA LEU A 121 -11.40 -16.61 -7.88
C LEU A 121 -11.92 -15.42 -8.69
N GLU A 122 -13.23 -15.33 -8.92
CA GLU A 122 -13.85 -14.19 -9.60
C GLU A 122 -13.57 -12.87 -8.87
N GLY A 123 -13.73 -12.87 -7.54
CA GLY A 123 -13.38 -11.71 -6.71
C GLY A 123 -11.93 -11.29 -6.88
N GLU A 124 -10.98 -12.23 -6.80
CA GLU A 124 -9.55 -11.94 -6.98
C GLU A 124 -9.23 -11.42 -8.39
N VAL A 125 -9.82 -12.01 -9.44
CA VAL A 125 -9.62 -11.55 -10.82
C VAL A 125 -10.19 -10.14 -11.01
N ALA A 126 -11.33 -9.83 -10.39
CA ALA A 126 -11.94 -8.50 -10.48
C ALA A 126 -11.04 -7.41 -9.87
N ILE A 127 -10.37 -7.69 -8.75
CA ILE A 127 -9.41 -6.76 -8.11
C ILE A 127 -8.26 -6.46 -9.08
N TRP A 128 -7.59 -7.50 -9.57
CA TRP A 128 -6.42 -7.33 -10.44
C TRP A 128 -6.79 -6.72 -11.80
N ARG A 129 -8.01 -6.97 -12.31
CA ARG A 129 -8.50 -6.28 -13.50
C ARG A 129 -8.61 -4.77 -13.27
N ARG A 130 -9.21 -4.32 -12.16
CA ARG A 130 -9.28 -2.88 -11.82
C ARG A 130 -7.90 -2.27 -11.71
N THR A 131 -6.97 -2.93 -11.04
CA THR A 131 -5.57 -2.49 -10.97
C THR A 131 -4.96 -2.32 -12.36
N ALA A 132 -5.16 -3.27 -13.28
CA ALA A 132 -4.67 -3.12 -14.66
C ALA A 132 -5.32 -1.92 -15.39
N GLU A 133 -6.63 -1.72 -15.21
CA GLU A 133 -7.36 -0.59 -15.81
C GLU A 133 -6.84 0.76 -15.29
N GLU A 134 -6.46 0.85 -14.02
CA GLU A 134 -5.92 2.07 -13.40
C GLU A 134 -4.45 2.35 -13.79
N LEU A 135 -3.65 1.30 -14.05
CA LEU A 135 -2.27 1.44 -14.52
C LEU A 135 -2.17 2.01 -15.95
N VAL A 136 -3.17 1.80 -16.80
CA VAL A 136 -3.19 2.31 -18.19
C VAL A 136 -3.08 3.85 -18.25
N PRO A 137 -3.97 4.62 -17.59
CA PRO A 137 -3.86 6.08 -17.57
C PRO A 137 -2.65 6.59 -16.77
N GLU A 138 -2.16 5.86 -15.76
CA GLU A 138 -0.94 6.20 -15.02
C GLU A 138 0.30 6.15 -15.92
N SER A 139 0.47 5.03 -16.63
CA SER A 139 1.54 4.85 -17.61
C SER A 139 1.52 5.92 -18.70
N ALA A 140 0.33 6.31 -19.18
CA ALA A 140 0.18 7.36 -20.17
C ALA A 140 0.60 8.75 -19.65
N ARG A 141 0.36 9.05 -18.37
CA ARG A 141 0.78 10.31 -17.73
C ARG A 141 2.30 10.36 -17.53
N ASP A 142 2.91 9.25 -17.15
CA ASP A 142 4.36 9.17 -16.94
C ASP A 142 5.13 9.34 -18.25
N LEU A 143 4.66 8.70 -19.33
CA LEU A 143 5.20 8.90 -20.68
C LEU A 143 5.08 10.36 -21.15
N ALA A 144 3.98 11.05 -20.82
CA ALA A 144 3.79 12.45 -21.16
C ALA A 144 4.69 13.42 -20.36
N ARG A 145 5.16 13.00 -19.17
CA ARG A 145 6.07 13.80 -18.31
C ARG A 145 7.55 13.55 -18.58
N GLY A 146 7.91 12.37 -19.09
CA GLY A 146 9.30 11.98 -19.39
C GLY A 146 9.81 12.40 -20.78
N GLY A 147 8.99 13.06 -21.60
CA GLY A 147 9.39 13.60 -22.90
C GLY A 147 9.81 15.06 -22.83
N VAL A 148 11.06 15.33 -22.44
CA VAL A 148 11.79 16.59 -22.71
C VAL A 148 13.21 16.24 -23.13
#